data_AF-A0A257NS58-F1
#
_entry.id   AF-A0A257NS58-F1
#
_cell.length_a   1.000
_cell.length_b   1.000
_cell.length_c   1.000
_cell.angle_alpha   90.00
_cell.angle_beta   90.00
_cell.angle_gamma   90.00
#
_symmetry.space_group_name_H-M   'P 1'
#
loop_
_entity.id
_entity.type
_entity.pdbx_description
1 polymer ?
#
loop_
_entity_poly.entity_id
_entity_poly.type
_entity_poly.pdbx_seq_one_letter_code
_entity_poly.pdbx_strand_id
1 'polypeptide(L)'
;MPLKAEGSLAKAAEEKYGEQGLIAHVKEVAGSRGIGWVVVYADPDAKTLHTVFVNDHELGQLAGLPIILALDVWEHAFMVDYVPAEKKNYVDAFFANLNWSVVEKRFDATI
;
A
#
# COMPACT_ATOMS: atom_id res chain seq x y z
N MET A 1 -9.30 11.79 2.97
CA MET A 1 -10.62 11.18 2.67
C MET A 1 -10.42 9.70 2.52
N PRO A 2 -11.21 8.82 3.16
CA PRO A 2 -11.02 7.37 3.09
C PRO A 2 -11.19 6.84 1.65
N LEU A 3 -10.72 5.61 1.41
CA LEU A 3 -10.96 4.88 0.15
C LEU A 3 -12.46 4.93 -0.20
N LYS A 4 -12.78 5.31 -1.43
CA LYS A 4 -14.17 5.44 -1.89
C LYS A 4 -14.73 4.06 -2.19
N ALA A 5 -15.72 3.60 -1.42
CA ALA A 5 -16.30 2.26 -1.57
C ALA A 5 -16.81 1.95 -2.99
N GLU A 6 -17.29 2.94 -3.73
CA GLU A 6 -17.84 2.80 -5.09
C GLU A 6 -16.78 2.91 -6.20
N GLY A 7 -15.52 3.25 -5.84
CA GLY A 7 -14.43 3.49 -6.79
C GLY A 7 -13.92 2.22 -7.48
N SER A 8 -13.28 2.39 -8.64
CA SER A 8 -12.65 1.31 -9.41
C SER A 8 -11.60 0.57 -8.58
N LEU A 9 -10.81 1.31 -7.80
CA LEU A 9 -9.80 0.74 -6.92
C LEU A 9 -10.43 -0.11 -5.81
N ALA A 10 -11.52 0.35 -5.21
CA ALA A 10 -12.20 -0.38 -4.16
C ALA A 10 -12.78 -1.71 -4.66
N LYS A 11 -13.37 -1.70 -5.86
CA LYS A 11 -13.88 -2.92 -6.51
C LYS A 11 -12.76 -3.92 -6.83
N ALA A 12 -11.67 -3.46 -7.44
CA ALA A 12 -10.52 -4.32 -7.73
C ALA A 12 -9.88 -4.88 -6.44
N ALA A 13 -9.86 -4.10 -5.36
CA ALA A 13 -9.41 -4.54 -4.05
C ALA A 13 -10.34 -5.59 -3.43
N GLU A 14 -11.66 -5.42 -3.52
CA GLU A 14 -12.64 -6.39 -3.05
C GLU A 14 -12.56 -7.70 -3.83
N GLU A 15 -12.42 -7.64 -5.16
CA GLU A 15 -12.24 -8.82 -6.00
C GLU A 15 -10.96 -9.60 -5.67
N LYS A 16 -9.86 -8.89 -5.39
CA LYS A 16 -8.54 -9.50 -5.12
C LYS A 16 -8.39 -10.01 -3.69
N TYR A 17 -8.82 -9.22 -2.70
CA TYR A 17 -8.55 -9.43 -1.28
C TYR A 17 -9.80 -9.81 -0.46
N GLY A 18 -10.97 -9.85 -1.10
CA GLY A 18 -12.24 -10.14 -0.44
C GLY A 18 -12.61 -9.11 0.63
N GLU A 19 -13.41 -9.55 1.60
CA GLU A 19 -13.94 -8.71 2.69
C GLU A 19 -12.86 -8.06 3.56
N GLN A 20 -11.65 -8.62 3.60
CA GLN A 20 -10.52 -8.04 4.33
C GLN A 20 -10.08 -6.71 3.72
N GLY A 21 -10.16 -6.60 2.39
CA GLY A 21 -9.85 -5.40 1.63
C GLY A 21 -8.36 -5.02 1.59
N LEU A 22 -8.05 -4.04 0.75
CA LEU A 22 -6.68 -3.60 0.49
C LEU A 22 -5.95 -3.08 1.75
N ILE A 23 -6.62 -2.30 2.59
CA ILE A 23 -5.98 -1.69 3.76
C ILE A 23 -5.51 -2.75 4.75
N ALA A 24 -6.32 -3.77 5.04
CA ALA A 24 -5.94 -4.83 5.94
C ALA A 24 -4.74 -5.62 5.40
N HIS A 25 -4.75 -5.93 4.10
CA HIS A 25 -3.65 -6.65 3.47
C HIS A 25 -2.34 -5.83 3.45
N VAL A 26 -2.40 -4.52 3.17
CA VAL A 26 -1.20 -3.66 3.26
C VAL A 26 -0.65 -3.62 4.70
N LYS A 27 -1.52 -3.57 5.71
CA LYS A 27 -1.10 -3.61 7.13
C LYS A 27 -0.45 -4.95 7.49
N GLU A 28 -0.98 -6.04 6.98
CA GLU A 28 -0.39 -7.37 7.14
C GLU A 28 1.02 -7.41 6.55
N VAL A 29 1.19 -6.96 5.29
CA VAL A 29 2.49 -6.92 4.61
C VAL A 29 3.46 -5.96 5.30
N ALA A 30 2.99 -4.84 5.85
CA ALA A 30 3.79 -3.91 6.66
C ALA A 30 4.31 -4.54 7.97
N GLY A 31 3.64 -5.60 8.44
CA GLY A 31 4.07 -6.42 9.57
C GLY A 31 5.29 -7.29 9.29
N SER A 32 5.73 -7.38 8.04
CA SER A 32 6.93 -8.13 7.65
C SER A 32 8.18 -7.65 8.40
N ARG A 33 9.12 -8.57 8.59
CA ARG A 33 10.41 -8.27 9.22
C ARG A 33 11.33 -7.60 8.21
N GLY A 34 12.11 -6.63 8.67
CA GLY A 34 13.06 -5.89 7.86
C GLY A 34 12.66 -4.42 7.69
N ILE A 35 13.50 -3.73 6.91
CA ILE A 35 13.35 -2.33 6.51
C ILE A 35 13.04 -2.30 5.01
N GLY A 36 12.33 -1.29 4.57
CA GLY A 36 11.92 -1.20 3.17
C GLY A 36 10.58 -0.51 3.01
N TRP A 37 9.81 -1.02 2.05
CA TRP A 37 8.57 -0.42 1.61
C TRP A 37 7.48 -1.48 1.47
N VAL A 38 6.23 -1.10 1.73
CA VAL A 38 5.07 -1.83 1.21
C VAL A 38 4.55 -1.10 -0.01
N VAL A 39 4.59 -1.77 -1.15
CA VAL A 39 4.24 -1.18 -2.44
C VAL A 39 3.01 -1.88 -3.01
N VAL A 40 2.03 -1.08 -3.42
CA VAL A 40 0.86 -1.56 -4.17
C VAL A 40 1.04 -1.18 -5.63
N TYR A 41 1.01 -2.18 -6.48
CA TYR A 41 1.09 -2.07 -7.93
C TYR A 41 -0.29 -2.31 -8.55
N ALA A 42 -0.54 -1.61 -9.66
CA ALA A 42 -1.64 -1.90 -10.56
C ALA A 42 -1.11 -2.71 -11.75
N ASP A 43 -1.77 -3.81 -12.07
CA ASP A 43 -1.45 -4.68 -13.20
C ASP A 43 -2.48 -4.45 -14.31
N PRO A 44 -2.13 -3.74 -15.39
CA PRO A 44 -3.08 -3.42 -16.47
C PRO A 44 -3.46 -4.65 -17.30
N ASP A 45 -2.55 -5.62 -17.41
CA ASP A 45 -2.78 -6.83 -18.21
C ASP A 45 -3.74 -7.78 -17.50
N ALA A 46 -3.51 -8.00 -16.20
CA ALA A 46 -4.35 -8.85 -15.36
C ALA A 46 -5.54 -8.10 -14.73
N LYS A 47 -5.62 -6.78 -14.88
CA LYS A 47 -6.62 -5.89 -14.27
C LYS A 47 -6.76 -6.09 -12.77
N THR A 48 -5.63 -6.22 -12.07
CA THR A 48 -5.61 -6.57 -10.64
C THR A 48 -4.56 -5.78 -9.87
N LEU A 49 -4.52 -6.01 -8.55
CA LEU A 49 -3.58 -5.38 -7.63
C LEU A 49 -2.56 -6.39 -7.12
N HIS A 50 -1.32 -5.93 -6.91
CA HIS A 50 -0.28 -6.68 -6.21
C HIS A 50 0.26 -5.84 -5.06
N THR A 51 0.27 -6.40 -3.84
CA THR A 51 0.86 -5.75 -2.66
C THR A 51 2.12 -6.52 -2.29
N VAL A 52 3.26 -5.85 -2.26
CA VAL A 52 4.57 -6.50 -2.10
C VAL A 52 5.42 -5.74 -1.10
N PHE A 53 6.15 -6.49 -0.27
CA PHE A 53 7.23 -5.93 0.53
C PHE A 53 8.49 -5.81 -0.31
N VAL A 54 8.99 -4.59 -0.49
CA VAL A 54 10.27 -4.32 -1.17
C VAL A 54 11.31 -4.04 -0.10
N ASN A 55 12.31 -4.92 -0.01
CA ASN A 55 13.44 -4.74 0.92
C ASN A 55 14.39 -3.65 0.39
N ASP A 56 14.98 -2.92 1.33
CA ASP A 56 15.82 -1.74 1.06
C ASP A 56 15.10 -0.72 0.17
N HIS A 57 15.48 -0.60 -1.10
CA HIS A 57 14.81 0.26 -2.08
C HIS A 57 14.35 -0.49 -3.34
N GLU A 58 14.89 -1.68 -3.60
CA GLU A 58 14.83 -2.33 -4.90
C GLU A 58 14.53 -3.84 -4.85
N LEU A 59 14.83 -4.51 -3.73
CA LEU A 59 14.79 -5.97 -3.67
C LEU A 59 13.35 -6.46 -3.53
N GLY A 60 12.85 -7.11 -4.58
CA GLY A 60 11.47 -7.59 -4.66
C GLY A 60 10.52 -6.66 -5.42
N GLN A 61 11.02 -5.63 -6.10
CA GLN A 61 10.23 -4.78 -6.99
C GLN A 61 9.60 -5.60 -8.13
N LEU A 62 8.33 -5.34 -8.43
CA LEU A 62 7.66 -5.85 -9.63
C LEU A 62 7.90 -4.90 -10.80
N ALA A 63 9.11 -4.95 -11.36
CA ALA A 63 9.53 -4.07 -12.43
C ALA A 63 8.57 -4.15 -13.63
N GLY A 64 8.15 -2.98 -14.12
CA GLY A 64 7.21 -2.86 -15.24
C GLY A 64 5.76 -2.61 -14.82
N LEU A 65 5.39 -2.88 -13.56
CA LEU A 65 4.06 -2.56 -13.05
C LEU A 65 4.01 -1.12 -12.48
N PRO A 66 3.00 -0.32 -12.80
CA PRO A 66 2.81 1.00 -12.20
C PRO A 66 2.55 0.94 -10.70
N ILE A 67 3.29 1.73 -9.94
CA ILE A 67 3.11 1.89 -8.49
C ILE A 67 1.99 2.91 -8.23
N ILE A 68 0.97 2.51 -7.47
CA ILE A 68 -0.14 3.40 -7.10
C ILE A 68 -0.03 3.90 -5.65
N LEU A 69 0.55 3.10 -4.75
CA LEU A 69 0.79 3.41 -3.34
C LEU A 69 2.14 2.84 -2.89
N ALA A 70 2.86 3.61 -2.09
CA ALA A 70 4.06 3.16 -1.39
C ALA A 70 4.01 3.64 0.06
N LEU A 71 4.26 2.73 1.00
CA LEU A 71 4.38 2.98 2.43
C LEU A 71 5.82 2.71 2.84
N ASP A 72 6.54 3.74 3.28
CA ASP A 72 7.87 3.61 3.85
C ASP A 72 7.78 2.98 5.24
N VAL A 73 8.52 1.90 5.49
CA VAL A 73 8.63 1.25 6.80
C VAL A 73 10.06 1.21 7.32
N TRP A 74 10.95 2.05 6.78
CA TRP A 74 12.23 2.37 7.42
C TRP A 74 11.99 3.12 8.73
N GLU A 75 12.79 2.82 9.75
CA GLU A 75 12.66 3.46 11.07
C GLU A 75 12.76 4.99 10.98
N HIS A 76 13.61 5.52 10.09
CA HIS A 76 13.75 6.96 9.90
C HIS A 76 12.47 7.66 9.41
N ALA A 77 11.51 6.92 8.84
CA ALA A 77 10.25 7.48 8.37
C ALA A 77 9.30 7.82 9.53
N PHE A 78 9.52 7.23 10.72
CA PHE A 78 8.58 7.33 11.82
C PHE A 78 9.21 7.46 13.22
N MET A 79 10.52 7.23 13.38
CA MET A 79 11.19 7.14 14.69
C MET A 79 11.16 8.43 15.53
N VAL A 80 10.86 9.58 14.91
CA VAL A 80 10.71 10.86 15.62
C VAL A 80 9.42 10.88 16.45
N ASP A 81 8.35 10.29 15.92
CA ASP A 81 7.01 10.32 16.52
C ASP A 81 6.61 8.98 17.15
N TYR A 82 7.16 7.87 16.66
CA TYR A 82 6.82 6.50 17.06
C TYR A 82 8.09 5.68 17.27
N VAL A 83 8.25 5.04 18.43
CA VAL A 83 9.39 4.12 18.62
C VAL A 83 9.24 2.87 17.73
N PRO A 84 10.31 2.12 17.42
CA PRO A 84 10.23 0.92 16.56
C PRO A 84 9.13 -0.09 16.95
N ALA A 85 8.87 -0.26 18.25
CA ALA A 85 7.80 -1.11 18.75
C ALA A 85 6.37 -0.62 18.39
N GLU A 86 6.24 0.67 18.05
CA GLU A 86 4.99 1.35 17.70
C GLU A 86 4.78 1.52 16.20
N LYS A 87 5.53 0.79 15.35
CA LYS A 87 5.38 0.80 13.87
C LYS A 87 3.91 0.68 13.43
N LYS A 88 3.10 -0.10 14.15
CA LYS A 88 1.66 -0.25 13.87
C LYS A 88 0.89 1.09 13.99
N ASN A 89 1.20 1.89 15.01
CA ASN A 89 0.57 3.19 15.21
C ASN A 89 0.93 4.17 14.09
N TYR A 90 2.19 4.13 13.63
CA TYR A 90 2.62 4.87 12.45
C TYR A 90 1.84 4.45 11.18
N VAL A 91 1.70 3.15 10.93
CA VAL A 91 0.93 2.66 9.76
C VAL A 91 -0.54 3.08 9.83
N ASP A 92 -1.15 3.05 11.03
CA ASP A 92 -2.51 3.53 11.24
C ASP A 92 -2.63 5.04 10.97
N ALA A 93 -1.67 5.83 11.45
CA ALA A 93 -1.59 7.27 11.20
C ALA A 93 -1.40 7.58 9.70
N PHE A 94 -0.57 6.81 9.00
CA PHE A 94 -0.39 6.93 7.55
C PHE A 94 -1.73 6.79 6.82
N PHE A 95 -2.51 5.74 7.11
CA PHE A 95 -3.80 5.52 6.45
C PHE A 95 -4.87 6.55 6.80
N ALA A 96 -4.85 7.08 8.03
CA ALA A 96 -5.74 8.17 8.43
C ALA A 96 -5.48 9.46 7.62
N ASN A 97 -4.23 9.68 7.19
CA ASN A 97 -3.79 10.88 6.48
C ASN A 97 -3.58 10.67 4.97
N LEU A 98 -3.76 9.46 4.46
CA LEU A 98 -3.52 9.14 3.06
C LEU A 98 -4.51 9.86 2.13
N ASN A 99 -3.97 10.45 1.06
CA ASN A 99 -4.79 11.05 0.00
C ASN A 99 -5.26 9.99 -1.00
N TRP A 100 -6.36 9.33 -0.66
CA TRP A 100 -6.94 8.26 -1.48
C TRP A 100 -7.36 8.70 -2.88
N SER A 101 -7.70 9.98 -3.10
CA SER A 101 -8.03 10.45 -4.46
C SER A 101 -6.85 10.40 -5.43
N VAL A 102 -5.62 10.52 -4.92
CA VAL A 102 -4.40 10.38 -5.74
C VAL A 102 -4.17 8.91 -6.08
N VAL A 103 -4.38 8.01 -5.13
CA VAL A 103 -4.22 6.56 -5.34
C VAL A 103 -5.25 6.05 -6.36
N GLU A 104 -6.52 6.45 -6.21
CA GLU A 104 -7.59 6.16 -7.18
C GLU A 104 -7.22 6.68 -8.57
N LYS A 105 -6.81 7.95 -8.68
CA LYS A 105 -6.43 8.55 -9.97
C LYS A 105 -5.27 7.80 -10.65
N ARG A 106 -4.29 7.32 -9.88
CA ARG A 106 -3.17 6.53 -10.42
C ARG A 106 -3.64 5.16 -10.91
N PHE A 107 -4.55 4.52 -10.18
CA PHE A 107 -5.17 3.26 -10.59
C PHE A 107 -5.97 3.44 -11.88
N ASP A 108 -6.88 4.41 -11.92
CA ASP A 108 -7.73 4.70 -13.08
C ASP A 108 -6.93 5.09 -14.34
N ALA A 109 -5.75 5.68 -14.18
CA ALA A 109 -4.86 6.00 -15.29
C ALA A 109 -4.06 4.79 -15.82
N THR A 110 -4.05 3.68 -15.08
CA THR A 110 -3.28 2.47 -15.40
C THR A 110 -4.15 1.40 -16.05
N ILE A 111 -5.37 1.19 -15.56
CA ILE A 111 -6.26 0.07 -15.96
C ILE A 111 -7.10 0.40 -17.20
#